data_AF-A0A8X8X333-F1
#
_entry.id   AF-A0A8X8X333-F1
#
_cell.length_a   1.000
_cell.length_b   1.000
_cell.length_c   1.000
_cell.angle_alpha   90.00
_cell.angle_beta   90.00
_cell.angle_gamma   90.00
#
_symmetry.space_group_name_H-M   'P 1'
#
loop_
_entity.id
_entity.type
_entity.pdbx_description
1 polymer ?
#
loop_
_entity_poly.entity_id
_entity_poly.type
_entity_poly.pdbx_seq_one_letter_code
_entity_poly.pdbx_strand_id
1 'polypeptide(L)'
;MDFFTTVTEVHPSLNDATGVQSKSISNDTLAGLAKTVLALKEDKKQRLQKLQELATQLIDLWNLMDTPSEERSLFDHVTCNISASVDEVTIPGALALDLIEQAEVEVERLDQLKASRMKEIAFKRQSELEEIFSHAHVEIDGEAAREKILSLIDSGNVEPVELLTDMDNQILKAKEEALSRKEILDKVEKWMSACEEESWLEDYSRDENRYNASRGAHLNLKRAEKARILVNKIPALVDSLVAKTRAWEQDRGITFTYDGVPLLAMLDEYAMLRQDREEEKKRMRDQKKSHEQFTKDPEAFSSTPSPARQPSTKKAVGPRANGGANGSSTRRHSLNSHQNGSRSINRDGKRDTRQVTPVNYVAMSKEDAASHISGTDTLPATP
;
A
#
# COMPACT_ATOMS: atom_id res chain seq x y z
N MET A 1 22.21 1.83 -51.31
CA MET A 1 22.56 2.60 -52.52
C MET A 1 24.05 2.41 -52.76
N ASP A 2 24.43 1.92 -53.93
CA ASP A 2 25.84 1.77 -54.32
C ASP A 2 26.28 2.99 -55.14
N PHE A 3 27.34 3.66 -54.68
CA PHE A 3 27.88 4.86 -55.32
C PHE A 3 28.29 4.61 -56.78
N PHE A 4 28.95 3.48 -57.05
CA PHE A 4 29.48 3.18 -58.37
C PHE A 4 28.36 2.94 -59.38
N THR A 5 27.29 2.24 -58.96
CA THR A 5 26.09 2.04 -59.78
C THR A 5 25.45 3.39 -60.14
N THR A 6 25.19 4.26 -59.16
CA THR A 6 24.55 5.58 -59.38
C THR A 6 25.37 6.49 -60.30
N VAL A 7 26.69 6.48 -60.17
CA VAL A 7 27.57 7.31 -61.01
C VAL A 7 27.71 6.74 -62.43
N THR A 8 27.70 5.42 -62.59
CA THR A 8 27.74 4.74 -63.90
C THR A 8 26.46 5.01 -64.71
N GLU A 9 25.31 5.12 -64.05
CA GLU A 9 24.02 5.49 -64.69
C GLU A 9 24.04 6.90 -65.29
N VAL A 10 24.80 7.83 -64.71
CA VAL A 10 24.94 9.18 -65.27
C VAL A 10 25.86 9.15 -66.49
N HIS A 11 27.04 8.54 -66.35
CA HIS A 11 27.93 8.29 -67.47
C HIS A 11 28.98 7.22 -67.10
N PRO A 12 29.23 6.19 -67.94
CA PRO A 12 30.14 5.10 -67.61
C PRO A 12 31.57 5.55 -67.26
N SER A 13 32.06 6.62 -67.92
CA SER A 13 33.42 7.14 -67.67
C SER A 13 33.63 7.82 -66.32
N LEU A 14 32.56 8.04 -65.53
CA LEU A 14 32.67 8.58 -64.19
C LEU A 14 32.99 7.51 -63.14
N ASN A 15 32.85 6.23 -63.51
CA ASN A 15 33.22 5.10 -62.66
C ASN A 15 34.70 4.74 -62.88
N ASP A 16 35.53 5.03 -61.88
CA ASP A 16 36.98 4.77 -61.93
C ASP A 16 37.34 3.27 -62.11
N ALA A 17 36.39 2.36 -61.86
CA ALA A 17 36.56 0.92 -62.07
C ALA A 17 36.45 0.48 -63.55
N THR A 18 35.94 1.34 -64.44
CA THR A 18 35.69 0.99 -65.85
C THR A 18 36.92 1.15 -66.76
N GLY A 19 38.06 1.61 -66.23
CA GLY A 19 39.33 1.71 -66.96
C GLY A 19 39.35 2.78 -68.08
N VAL A 20 38.41 3.73 -68.06
CA VAL A 20 38.32 4.80 -69.07
C VAL A 20 39.37 5.88 -68.78
N GLN A 21 40.18 6.24 -69.79
CA GLN A 21 41.32 7.17 -69.68
C GLN A 21 40.94 8.63 -69.42
N SER A 22 39.67 9.02 -69.60
CA SER A 22 39.20 10.39 -69.38
C SER A 22 37.73 10.46 -68.93
N LYS A 23 37.45 11.32 -67.94
CA LYS A 23 36.09 11.56 -67.41
C LYS A 23 35.33 12.51 -68.33
N SER A 24 34.04 12.23 -68.58
CA SER A 24 33.20 13.13 -69.38
C SER A 24 32.87 14.40 -68.60
N ILE A 25 33.07 15.55 -69.23
CA ILE A 25 32.71 16.89 -68.71
C ILE A 25 31.71 17.60 -69.63
N SER A 26 30.99 16.85 -70.46
CA SER A 26 29.99 17.43 -71.37
C SER A 26 28.84 18.07 -70.60
N ASN A 27 28.15 19.04 -71.22
CA ASN A 27 26.96 19.67 -70.63
C ASN A 27 25.88 18.64 -70.28
N ASP A 28 25.76 17.56 -71.07
CA ASP A 28 24.82 16.47 -70.82
C ASP A 28 25.21 15.67 -69.56
N THR A 29 26.50 15.38 -69.37
CA THR A 29 26.99 14.71 -68.16
C THR A 29 26.80 15.59 -66.92
N LEU A 30 27.07 16.91 -67.03
CA LEU A 30 26.84 17.86 -65.94
C LEU A 30 25.35 18.00 -65.59
N ALA A 31 24.47 18.05 -66.59
CA ALA A 31 23.03 18.07 -66.39
C ALA A 31 22.52 16.76 -65.74
N GLY A 32 23.05 15.62 -66.16
CA GLY A 32 22.79 14.31 -65.55
C GLY A 32 23.18 14.26 -64.07
N LEU A 33 24.39 14.75 -63.73
CA LEU A 33 24.85 14.86 -62.35
C LEU A 33 23.99 15.81 -61.51
N ALA A 34 23.60 16.96 -62.06
CA ALA A 34 22.72 17.89 -61.36
C ALA A 34 21.36 17.25 -61.05
N LYS A 35 20.79 16.50 -62.01
CA LYS A 35 19.54 15.77 -61.83
C LYS A 35 19.66 14.68 -60.76
N THR A 36 20.74 13.89 -60.75
CA THR A 36 20.93 12.86 -59.73
C THR A 36 21.15 13.43 -58.34
N VAL A 37 21.88 14.54 -58.21
CA VAL A 37 22.02 15.26 -56.92
C VAL A 37 20.67 15.74 -56.40
N LEU A 38 19.81 16.31 -57.25
CA LEU A 38 18.46 16.70 -56.85
C LEU A 38 17.62 15.50 -56.40
N ALA A 39 17.67 14.40 -57.15
CA ALA A 39 16.96 13.17 -56.79
C ALA A 39 17.45 12.59 -55.44
N LEU A 40 18.75 12.57 -55.19
CA LEU A 40 19.33 12.10 -53.92
C LEU A 40 18.98 13.01 -52.73
N LYS A 41 18.89 14.33 -52.94
CA LYS A 41 18.43 15.26 -51.90
C LYS A 41 16.97 15.01 -51.53
N GLU A 42 16.12 14.76 -52.52
CA GLU A 42 14.71 14.43 -52.30
C GLU A 42 14.56 13.07 -51.61
N ASP A 43 15.29 12.03 -52.04
CA ASP A 43 15.33 10.71 -51.38
C ASP A 43 15.79 10.83 -49.91
N LYS A 44 16.85 11.62 -49.65
CA LYS A 44 17.30 11.90 -48.27
C LYS A 44 16.19 12.51 -47.41
N LYS A 45 15.45 13.49 -47.97
CA LYS A 45 14.34 14.15 -47.27
C LYS A 45 13.19 13.17 -47.00
N GLN A 46 12.81 12.36 -47.97
CA GLN A 46 11.74 11.37 -47.82
C GLN A 46 12.09 10.31 -46.77
N ARG A 47 13.34 9.82 -46.78
CA ARG A 47 13.82 8.86 -45.77
C ARG A 47 13.83 9.45 -44.37
N LEU A 48 14.26 10.70 -44.21
CA LEU A 48 14.22 11.38 -42.93
C LEU A 48 12.79 11.53 -42.42
N GLN A 49 11.87 11.99 -43.27
CA GLN A 49 10.46 12.13 -42.89
C GLN A 49 9.87 10.78 -42.43
N LYS A 50 10.10 9.72 -43.21
CA LYS A 50 9.64 8.36 -42.87
C LYS A 50 10.23 7.89 -41.53
N LEU A 51 11.52 8.11 -41.30
CA LEU A 51 12.17 7.78 -40.02
C LEU A 51 11.56 8.56 -38.84
N GLN A 52 11.23 9.84 -39.03
CA GLN A 52 10.61 10.68 -37.99
C GLN A 52 9.18 10.21 -37.66
N GLU A 53 8.41 9.83 -38.67
CA GLU A 53 7.07 9.24 -38.49
C GLU A 53 7.16 7.91 -37.70
N LEU A 54 8.12 7.05 -38.03
CA LEU A 54 8.36 5.79 -37.31
C LEU A 54 8.84 6.03 -35.88
N ALA A 55 9.76 6.98 -35.67
CA ALA A 55 10.25 7.36 -34.34
C ALA A 55 9.10 7.83 -33.45
N THR A 56 8.17 8.61 -34.00
CA THR A 56 6.97 9.07 -33.27
C THR A 56 6.08 7.90 -32.88
N GLN A 57 5.77 7.01 -33.83
CA GLN A 57 4.97 5.80 -33.57
C GLN A 57 5.60 4.88 -32.51
N LEU A 58 6.92 4.67 -32.57
CA LEU A 58 7.64 3.90 -31.56
C LEU A 58 7.50 4.52 -30.17
N ILE A 59 7.68 5.84 -30.05
CA ILE A 59 7.54 6.54 -28.77
C ILE A 59 6.12 6.41 -28.22
N ASP A 60 5.11 6.61 -29.06
CA ASP A 60 3.70 6.51 -28.66
C ASP A 60 3.37 5.08 -28.19
N LEU A 61 3.80 4.06 -28.94
CA LEU A 61 3.61 2.65 -28.57
C LEU A 61 4.34 2.28 -27.28
N TRP A 62 5.58 2.75 -27.09
CA TRP A 62 6.32 2.51 -25.87
C TRP A 62 5.69 3.19 -24.65
N ASN A 63 5.18 4.41 -24.81
CA ASN A 63 4.45 5.11 -23.74
C ASN A 63 3.14 4.40 -23.42
N LEU A 64 2.43 3.90 -24.43
CA LEU A 64 1.18 3.17 -24.26
C LEU A 64 1.36 1.83 -23.53
N MET A 65 2.46 1.13 -23.85
CA MET A 65 2.74 -0.20 -23.32
C MET A 65 3.68 -0.21 -22.12
N ASP A 66 3.97 0.96 -21.53
CA ASP A 66 4.93 1.12 -20.43
C ASP A 66 6.28 0.39 -20.68
N THR A 67 6.78 0.44 -21.93
CA THR A 67 8.00 -0.26 -22.33
C THR A 67 9.20 0.25 -21.53
N PRO A 68 10.04 -0.61 -20.95
CA PRO A 68 11.19 -0.21 -20.13
C PRO A 68 12.28 0.49 -20.95
N SER A 69 13.06 1.36 -20.30
CA SER A 69 14.10 2.17 -20.96
C SER A 69 15.17 1.37 -21.67
N GLU A 70 15.48 0.19 -21.15
CA GLU A 70 16.47 -0.73 -21.71
C GLU A 70 16.05 -1.20 -23.11
N GLU A 71 14.78 -1.54 -23.30
CA GLU A 71 14.22 -1.93 -24.59
C GLU A 71 14.15 -0.73 -25.55
N ARG A 72 13.77 0.46 -25.05
CA ARG A 72 13.74 1.69 -25.86
C ARG A 72 15.13 2.07 -26.40
N SER A 73 16.18 1.88 -25.59
CA SER A 73 17.56 2.28 -25.95
C SER A 73 18.11 1.58 -27.20
N LEU A 74 17.57 0.41 -27.54
CA LEU A 74 17.94 -0.32 -28.76
C LEU A 74 17.65 0.48 -30.04
N PHE A 75 16.71 1.44 -29.97
CA PHE A 75 16.26 2.27 -31.08
C PHE A 75 16.70 3.74 -30.93
N ASP A 76 17.67 4.05 -30.08
CA ASP A 76 18.18 5.41 -29.88
C ASP A 76 18.66 6.06 -31.19
N HIS A 77 19.22 5.26 -32.10
CA HIS A 77 19.67 5.69 -33.41
C HIS A 77 18.52 6.20 -34.32
N VAL A 78 17.29 5.74 -34.09
CA VAL A 78 16.07 6.19 -34.77
C VAL A 78 15.53 7.44 -34.07
N THR A 79 15.39 7.38 -32.74
CA THR A 79 14.74 8.44 -31.95
C THR A 79 15.57 9.73 -31.90
N CYS A 80 16.90 9.66 -31.95
CA CYS A 80 17.75 10.85 -31.99
C CYS A 80 17.51 11.76 -33.21
N ASN A 81 16.95 11.22 -34.29
CA ASN A 81 16.68 11.98 -35.52
C ASN A 81 15.25 12.56 -35.60
N ILE A 82 14.42 12.35 -34.56
CA ILE A 82 13.00 12.74 -34.57
C ILE A 82 12.75 14.22 -34.84
N SER A 83 13.66 15.08 -34.39
CA SER A 83 13.60 16.54 -34.58
C SER A 83 14.72 17.08 -35.46
N ALA A 84 15.52 16.20 -36.08
CA ALA A 84 16.65 16.61 -36.90
C ALA A 84 16.20 17.25 -38.22
N SER A 85 16.91 18.28 -38.66
CA SER A 85 16.73 18.82 -40.02
C SER A 85 17.54 18.01 -41.05
N VAL A 86 17.18 18.10 -42.34
CA VAL A 86 17.88 17.38 -43.42
C VAL A 86 19.40 17.67 -43.43
N ASP A 87 19.79 18.89 -43.05
CA ASP A 87 21.18 19.33 -43.04
C ASP A 87 21.95 18.86 -41.79
N GLU A 88 21.26 18.63 -40.68
CA GLU A 88 21.85 18.11 -39.44
C GLU A 88 22.25 16.63 -39.54
N VAL A 89 21.53 15.86 -40.37
CA VAL A 89 21.82 14.43 -40.58
C VAL A 89 23.03 14.27 -41.49
N THR A 90 24.21 14.31 -40.87
CA THR A 90 25.52 14.23 -41.52
C THR A 90 26.20 12.87 -41.38
N ILE A 91 25.75 12.04 -40.43
CA ILE A 91 26.32 10.73 -40.15
C ILE A 91 26.01 9.77 -41.31
N PRO A 92 27.04 9.18 -41.96
CA PRO A 92 26.83 8.18 -43.00
C PRO A 92 26.03 6.99 -42.49
N GLY A 93 25.03 6.57 -43.25
CA GLY A 93 24.19 5.41 -42.88
C GLY A 93 23.06 5.73 -41.91
N ALA A 94 22.95 6.95 -41.36
CA ALA A 94 21.85 7.31 -40.44
C ALA A 94 20.44 7.20 -41.06
N LEU A 95 20.34 7.25 -42.40
CA LEU A 95 19.10 7.07 -43.17
C LEU A 95 19.22 5.87 -44.14
N ALA A 96 19.99 4.86 -43.74
CA ALA A 96 20.09 3.63 -44.50
C ALA A 96 18.74 2.88 -44.48
N LEU A 97 18.44 2.18 -45.58
CA LEU A 97 17.12 1.56 -45.77
C LEU A 97 16.86 0.43 -44.78
N ASP A 98 17.91 -0.31 -44.41
CA ASP A 98 17.90 -1.37 -43.40
C ASP A 98 17.52 -0.83 -42.01
N LEU A 99 17.98 0.36 -41.62
CA LEU A 99 17.58 0.98 -40.34
C LEU A 99 16.10 1.40 -40.34
N ILE A 100 15.62 1.94 -41.47
CA ILE A 100 14.22 2.31 -41.63
C ILE A 100 13.35 1.05 -41.59
N GLU A 101 13.75 0.00 -42.31
CA GLU A 101 13.06 -1.30 -42.30
C GLU A 101 13.05 -1.91 -40.89
N GLN A 102 14.16 -1.84 -40.15
CA GLN A 102 14.22 -2.29 -38.76
C GLN A 102 13.20 -1.55 -37.87
N ALA A 103 13.06 -0.24 -38.04
CA ALA A 103 12.07 0.56 -37.32
C ALA A 103 10.63 0.20 -37.73
N GLU A 104 10.37 -0.05 -39.02
CA GLU A 104 9.06 -0.51 -39.50
C GLU A 104 8.66 -1.85 -38.90
N VAL A 105 9.57 -2.82 -38.94
CA VAL A 105 9.35 -4.16 -38.37
C VAL A 105 9.08 -4.07 -36.87
N GLU A 106 9.78 -3.20 -36.15
CA GLU A 106 9.54 -3.02 -34.72
C GLU A 106 8.17 -2.37 -34.45
N VAL A 107 7.78 -1.34 -35.19
CA VAL A 107 6.44 -0.74 -35.06
C VAL A 107 5.36 -1.78 -35.29
N GLU A 108 5.48 -2.61 -36.33
CA GLU A 108 4.53 -3.70 -36.60
C GLU A 108 4.50 -4.73 -35.47
N ARG A 109 5.67 -5.14 -34.96
CA ARG A 109 5.78 -6.07 -33.83
C ARG A 109 5.11 -5.51 -32.58
N LEU A 110 5.31 -4.21 -32.28
CA LEU A 110 4.70 -3.53 -31.14
C LEU A 110 3.19 -3.39 -31.31
N ASP A 111 2.70 -3.08 -32.51
CA ASP A 111 1.26 -3.00 -32.77
C ASP A 111 0.56 -4.36 -32.58
N GLN A 112 1.19 -5.46 -33.00
CA GLN A 112 0.70 -6.82 -32.74
C GLN A 112 0.63 -7.16 -31.23
N LEU A 113 1.54 -6.62 -30.42
CA LEU A 113 1.57 -6.81 -28.97
C LEU A 113 0.72 -5.81 -28.19
N LYS A 114 0.26 -4.73 -28.84
CA LYS A 114 -0.46 -3.63 -28.19
C LYS A 114 -1.66 -4.10 -27.38
N ALA A 115 -2.49 -4.98 -27.97
CA ALA A 115 -3.70 -5.46 -27.31
C ALA A 115 -3.40 -6.31 -26.07
N SER A 116 -2.39 -7.18 -26.13
CA SER A 116 -2.04 -8.04 -24.98
C SER A 116 -1.40 -7.23 -23.86
N ARG A 117 -0.50 -6.29 -24.18
CA ARG A 117 0.07 -5.35 -23.20
C ARG A 117 -0.99 -4.44 -22.59
N MET A 118 -1.92 -3.95 -23.40
CA MET A 118 -3.05 -3.15 -22.91
C MET A 118 -3.86 -3.88 -21.85
N LYS A 119 -4.18 -5.16 -22.07
CA LYS A 119 -4.90 -5.99 -21.07
C LYS A 119 -4.12 -6.12 -19.77
N GLU A 120 -2.82 -6.38 -19.86
CA GLU A 120 -1.96 -6.51 -18.68
C GLU A 120 -1.96 -5.23 -17.84
N ILE A 121 -1.75 -4.07 -18.48
CA ILE A 121 -1.69 -2.79 -17.78
C ILE A 121 -3.06 -2.43 -17.20
N ALA A 122 -4.14 -2.65 -17.95
CA ALA A 122 -5.50 -2.43 -17.47
C ALA A 122 -5.79 -3.29 -16.22
N PHE A 123 -5.47 -4.59 -16.24
CA PHE A 123 -5.68 -5.43 -15.06
C PHE A 123 -4.81 -5.05 -13.87
N LYS A 124 -3.59 -4.55 -14.09
CA LYS A 124 -2.75 -4.00 -13.02
C LYS A 124 -3.41 -2.78 -12.37
N ARG A 125 -3.90 -1.83 -13.18
CA ARG A 125 -4.64 -0.64 -12.71
C ARG A 125 -5.93 -1.02 -11.98
N GLN A 126 -6.68 -1.98 -12.51
CA GLN A 126 -7.89 -2.50 -11.87
C GLN A 126 -7.57 -3.16 -10.52
N SER A 127 -6.46 -3.88 -10.40
CA SER A 127 -6.03 -4.49 -9.14
C SER A 127 -5.59 -3.42 -8.11
N GLU A 128 -4.92 -2.34 -8.54
CA GLU A 128 -4.61 -1.20 -7.65
C GLU A 128 -5.90 -0.55 -7.13
N LEU A 129 -6.87 -0.32 -8.01
CA LEU A 129 -8.18 0.22 -7.62
C LEU A 129 -8.88 -0.68 -6.61
N GLU A 130 -8.87 -2.00 -6.83
CA GLU A 130 -9.45 -2.99 -5.92
C GLU A 130 -8.75 -2.98 -4.55
N GLU A 131 -7.43 -2.88 -4.53
CA GLU A 131 -6.65 -2.77 -3.30
C GLU A 131 -7.03 -1.51 -2.51
N ILE A 132 -7.17 -0.36 -3.19
CA ILE A 132 -7.55 0.90 -2.53
C ILE A 132 -8.94 0.79 -1.90
N PHE A 133 -9.92 0.26 -2.63
CA PHE A 133 -11.28 0.11 -2.11
C PHE A 133 -11.37 -0.92 -0.98
N SER A 134 -10.62 -2.02 -1.06
CA SER A 134 -10.49 -2.99 0.03
C SER A 134 -9.97 -2.34 1.31
N HIS A 135 -8.88 -1.55 1.25
CA HIS A 135 -8.37 -0.80 2.40
C HIS A 135 -9.35 0.27 2.90
N ALA A 136 -10.18 0.80 2.01
CA ALA A 136 -11.23 1.75 2.36
C ALA A 136 -12.52 1.08 2.87
N HIS A 137 -12.59 -0.26 2.95
CA HIS A 137 -13.80 -1.01 3.30
C HIS A 137 -15.00 -0.66 2.40
N VAL A 138 -14.74 -0.48 1.10
CA VAL A 138 -15.76 -0.25 0.07
C VAL A 138 -15.86 -1.51 -0.77
N GLU A 139 -17.09 -2.03 -0.88
CA GLU A 139 -17.36 -3.22 -1.68
C GLU A 139 -17.51 -2.85 -3.16
N ILE A 140 -16.83 -3.60 -4.01
CA ILE A 140 -16.85 -3.43 -5.46
C ILE A 140 -16.93 -4.81 -6.12
N ASP A 141 -17.56 -4.85 -7.29
CA ASP A 141 -17.60 -6.05 -8.13
C ASP A 141 -16.38 -6.06 -9.08
N GLY A 142 -15.25 -6.58 -8.58
CA GLY A 142 -14.01 -6.67 -9.34
C GLY A 142 -14.11 -7.61 -10.54
N GLU A 143 -14.91 -8.67 -10.44
CA GLU A 143 -15.09 -9.64 -11.54
C GLU A 143 -15.84 -9.00 -12.71
N ALA A 144 -16.99 -8.35 -12.43
CA ALA A 144 -17.73 -7.63 -13.47
C ALA A 144 -16.90 -6.49 -14.08
N ALA A 145 -16.10 -5.79 -13.28
CA ALA A 145 -15.20 -4.75 -13.79
C ALA A 145 -14.13 -5.32 -14.74
N ARG A 146 -13.54 -6.47 -14.40
CA ARG A 146 -12.55 -7.16 -15.25
C ARG A 146 -13.17 -7.68 -16.55
N GLU A 147 -14.38 -8.24 -16.50
CA GLU A 147 -15.11 -8.66 -17.70
C GLU A 147 -15.44 -7.48 -18.61
N LYS A 148 -15.84 -6.34 -18.03
CA LYS A 148 -16.08 -5.10 -18.78
C LYS A 148 -14.79 -4.60 -19.45
N ILE A 149 -13.67 -4.59 -18.76
CA ILE A 149 -12.37 -4.20 -19.34
C ILE A 149 -11.99 -5.13 -20.50
N LEU A 150 -12.13 -6.45 -20.29
CA LEU A 150 -11.78 -7.43 -21.31
C LEU A 150 -12.63 -7.26 -22.58
N SER A 151 -13.95 -7.12 -22.41
CA SER A 151 -14.87 -6.92 -23.54
C SER A 151 -14.62 -5.61 -24.30
N LEU A 152 -14.28 -4.52 -23.61
CA LEU A 152 -13.92 -3.26 -24.26
C LEU A 152 -12.66 -3.41 -25.13
N ILE A 153 -11.62 -4.07 -24.60
CA ILE A 153 -10.37 -4.29 -25.35
C ILE A 153 -10.59 -5.23 -26.54
N ASP A 154 -11.31 -6.35 -26.35
CA ASP A 154 -11.55 -7.34 -27.40
C ASP A 154 -12.49 -6.85 -28.51
N SER A 155 -13.41 -5.95 -28.17
CA SER A 155 -14.29 -5.31 -29.17
C SER A 155 -13.54 -4.33 -30.09
N GLY A 156 -12.33 -3.89 -29.71
CA GLY A 156 -11.57 -2.87 -30.44
C GLY A 156 -12.26 -1.51 -30.53
N ASN A 157 -13.35 -1.31 -29.77
CA ASN A 157 -14.23 -0.14 -29.88
C ASN A 157 -13.77 1.04 -29.02
N VAL A 158 -12.68 0.90 -28.27
CA VAL A 158 -12.15 1.94 -27.38
C VAL A 158 -10.70 2.23 -27.76
N GLU A 159 -10.36 3.51 -27.81
CA GLU A 159 -8.98 3.93 -27.99
C GLU A 159 -8.15 3.52 -26.75
N PRO A 160 -7.04 2.78 -26.91
CA PRO A 160 -6.33 2.24 -25.77
C PRO A 160 -5.80 3.32 -24.80
N VAL A 161 -5.41 4.47 -25.31
CA VAL A 161 -4.99 5.63 -24.49
C VAL A 161 -6.13 6.11 -23.62
N GLU A 162 -7.33 6.29 -24.20
CA GLU A 162 -8.51 6.77 -23.48
C GLU A 162 -8.89 5.81 -22.35
N LEU A 163 -8.92 4.50 -22.62
CA LEU A 163 -9.19 3.48 -21.60
C LEU A 163 -8.25 3.61 -20.41
N LEU A 164 -6.93 3.67 -20.65
CA LEU A 164 -5.95 3.78 -19.58
C LEU A 164 -6.11 5.08 -18.78
N THR A 165 -6.41 6.19 -19.46
CA THR A 165 -6.66 7.47 -18.77
C THR A 165 -7.92 7.45 -17.92
N ASP A 166 -8.99 6.79 -18.35
CA ASP A 166 -10.20 6.61 -17.54
C ASP A 166 -9.90 5.78 -16.30
N MET A 167 -9.12 4.70 -16.43
CA MET A 167 -8.69 3.89 -15.29
C MET A 167 -7.82 4.68 -14.31
N ASP A 168 -6.89 5.50 -14.80
CA ASP A 168 -6.09 6.39 -13.94
C ASP A 168 -6.99 7.39 -13.19
N ASN A 169 -8.01 7.94 -13.86
CA ASN A 169 -9.01 8.80 -13.23
C ASN A 169 -9.85 8.06 -12.17
N GLN A 170 -10.21 6.79 -12.42
CA GLN A 170 -10.92 5.96 -11.44
C GLN A 170 -10.04 5.68 -10.22
N ILE A 171 -8.76 5.39 -10.40
CA ILE A 171 -7.78 5.23 -9.30
C ILE A 171 -7.67 6.52 -8.49
N LEU A 172 -7.60 7.69 -9.14
CA LEU A 172 -7.55 8.98 -8.44
C LEU A 172 -8.81 9.21 -7.59
N LYS A 173 -9.99 8.92 -8.13
CA LYS A 173 -11.25 8.99 -7.38
C LYS A 173 -11.28 7.99 -6.22
N ALA A 174 -10.77 6.78 -6.41
CA ALA A 174 -10.65 5.78 -5.34
C ALA A 174 -9.72 6.26 -4.21
N LYS A 175 -8.61 6.92 -4.55
CA LYS A 175 -7.68 7.53 -3.57
C LYS A 175 -8.36 8.66 -2.79
N GLU A 176 -9.12 9.51 -3.47
CA GLU A 176 -9.91 10.57 -2.83
C GLU A 176 -10.98 9.99 -1.88
N GLU A 177 -11.70 8.96 -2.33
CA GLU A 177 -12.68 8.23 -1.52
C GLU A 177 -12.02 7.66 -0.25
N ALA A 178 -10.91 6.95 -0.39
CA ALA A 178 -10.16 6.37 0.72
C ALA A 178 -9.70 7.45 1.72
N LEU A 179 -9.21 8.60 1.24
CA LEU A 179 -8.85 9.73 2.10
C LEU A 179 -10.06 10.30 2.84
N SER A 180 -11.20 10.41 2.18
CA SER A 180 -12.44 10.92 2.81
C SER A 180 -12.93 9.99 3.93
N ARG A 181 -12.74 8.68 3.78
CA ARG A 181 -13.19 7.65 4.74
C ARG A 181 -12.21 7.45 5.89
N LYS A 182 -10.93 7.80 5.69
CA LYS A 182 -9.82 7.55 6.62
C LYS A 182 -10.13 7.90 8.06
N GLU A 183 -10.67 9.10 8.33
CA GLU A 183 -10.90 9.53 9.71
C GLU A 183 -11.98 8.71 10.44
N ILE A 184 -12.99 8.23 9.70
CA ILE A 184 -14.02 7.34 10.21
C ILE A 184 -13.43 5.95 10.44
N LEU A 185 -12.66 5.41 9.48
CA LEU A 185 -12.02 4.09 9.59
C LEU A 185 -11.03 4.03 10.76
N ASP A 186 -10.20 5.06 10.96
CA ASP A 186 -9.29 5.18 12.11
C ASP A 186 -10.03 5.13 13.46
N LYS A 187 -11.29 5.55 13.48
CA LYS A 187 -12.16 5.47 14.67
C LYS A 187 -12.84 4.12 14.79
N VAL A 188 -13.26 3.52 13.68
CA VAL A 188 -13.79 2.16 13.64
C VAL A 188 -12.74 1.19 14.19
N GLU A 189 -11.48 1.28 13.74
CA GLU A 189 -10.37 0.47 14.27
C GLU A 189 -10.23 0.62 15.80
N LYS A 190 -10.20 1.86 16.30
CA LYS A 190 -10.11 2.12 17.75
C LYS A 190 -11.29 1.58 18.53
N TRP A 191 -12.50 1.67 17.95
CA TRP A 191 -13.71 1.15 18.55
C TRP A 191 -13.69 -0.39 18.58
N MET A 192 -13.34 -1.05 17.47
CA MET A 192 -13.20 -2.50 17.40
C MET A 192 -12.16 -3.02 18.41
N SER A 193 -10.97 -2.41 18.48
CA SER A 193 -9.96 -2.78 19.50
C SER A 193 -10.45 -2.57 20.93
N ALA A 194 -11.27 -1.54 21.19
CA ALA A 194 -11.88 -1.34 22.50
C ALA A 194 -12.92 -2.41 22.83
N CYS A 195 -13.71 -2.85 21.84
CA CYS A 195 -14.66 -3.96 21.97
C CYS A 195 -13.95 -5.30 22.20
N GLU A 196 -12.82 -5.55 21.55
CA GLU A 196 -11.99 -6.75 21.79
C GLU A 196 -11.45 -6.78 23.23
N GLU A 197 -10.96 -5.65 23.74
CA GLU A 197 -10.53 -5.55 25.14
C GLU A 197 -11.71 -5.65 26.13
N GLU A 198 -12.91 -5.19 25.75
CA GLU A 198 -14.15 -5.41 26.53
C GLU A 198 -14.45 -6.91 26.66
N SER A 199 -14.44 -7.63 25.55
CA SER A 199 -14.68 -9.08 25.51
C SER A 199 -13.64 -9.82 26.34
N TRP A 200 -12.35 -9.50 26.16
CA TRP A 200 -11.27 -10.10 26.95
C TRP A 200 -11.42 -9.85 28.46
N LEU A 201 -11.81 -8.64 28.85
CA LEU A 201 -12.05 -8.31 30.25
C LEU A 201 -13.24 -9.06 30.83
N GLU A 202 -14.29 -9.26 30.05
CA GLU A 202 -15.47 -10.04 30.44
C GLU A 202 -15.10 -11.50 30.69
N ASP A 203 -14.34 -12.13 29.78
CA ASP A 203 -13.84 -13.50 29.94
C ASP A 203 -12.92 -13.62 31.16
N TYR A 204 -11.98 -12.68 31.32
CA TYR A 204 -11.10 -12.64 32.49
C TYR A 204 -11.86 -12.42 33.82
N SER A 205 -12.99 -11.72 33.77
CA SER A 205 -13.83 -11.49 34.96
C SER A 205 -14.66 -12.71 35.36
N ARG A 206 -14.95 -13.61 34.42
CA ARG A 206 -15.65 -14.88 34.64
C ARG A 206 -14.73 -16.00 35.13
N ASP A 207 -13.42 -15.88 34.92
CA ASP A 207 -12.44 -16.88 35.36
C ASP A 207 -12.33 -16.92 36.90
N GLU A 208 -12.77 -18.03 37.51
CA GLU A 208 -12.67 -18.28 38.96
C GLU A 208 -11.22 -18.38 39.44
N ASN A 209 -10.30 -18.77 38.56
CA ASN A 209 -8.87 -18.95 38.86
C ASN A 209 -8.04 -17.68 38.65
N ARG A 210 -8.68 -16.54 38.33
CA ARG A 210 -8.00 -15.27 37.99
C ARG A 210 -7.05 -14.71 39.06
N TYR A 211 -7.25 -15.10 40.33
CA TYR A 211 -6.43 -14.68 41.47
C TYR A 211 -5.49 -15.76 41.99
N ASN A 212 -5.42 -16.93 41.34
CA ASN A 212 -4.42 -17.92 41.70
C ASN A 212 -3.03 -17.31 41.52
N ALA A 213 -2.13 -17.59 42.47
CA ALA A 213 -0.78 -17.03 42.57
C ALA A 213 0.17 -17.59 41.49
N SER A 214 -0.30 -17.62 40.25
CA SER A 214 0.43 -18.04 39.07
C SER A 214 1.36 -16.91 38.62
N ARG A 215 2.54 -17.29 38.11
CA ARG A 215 3.49 -16.35 37.50
C ARG A 215 2.82 -15.62 36.33
N GLY A 216 2.49 -14.34 36.51
CA GLY A 216 1.81 -13.51 35.50
C GLY A 216 0.50 -12.86 35.95
N ALA A 217 -0.08 -13.26 37.09
CA ALA A 217 -1.36 -12.71 37.58
C ALA A 217 -1.36 -11.17 37.74
N HIS A 218 -0.26 -10.58 38.22
CA HIS A 218 -0.11 -9.12 38.34
C HIS A 218 -0.12 -8.41 36.98
N LEU A 219 0.39 -9.03 35.91
CA LEU A 219 0.38 -8.44 34.57
C LEU A 219 -1.04 -8.47 33.98
N ASN A 220 -1.76 -9.58 34.17
CA ASN A 220 -3.16 -9.70 33.75
C ASN A 220 -4.05 -8.72 34.52
N LEU A 221 -3.83 -8.54 35.83
CA LEU A 221 -4.53 -7.54 36.61
C LEU A 221 -4.27 -6.11 36.10
N LYS A 222 -3.02 -5.80 35.73
CA LYS A 222 -2.67 -4.51 35.12
C LYS A 222 -3.32 -4.31 33.74
N ARG A 223 -3.43 -5.36 32.93
CA ARG A 223 -4.17 -5.32 31.65
C ARG A 223 -5.66 -5.11 31.91
N ALA A 224 -6.25 -5.82 32.85
CA ALA A 224 -7.66 -5.68 33.23
C ALA A 224 -7.99 -4.25 33.68
N GLU A 225 -7.11 -3.60 34.45
CA GLU A 225 -7.33 -2.21 34.83
C GLU A 225 -7.25 -1.25 33.63
N LYS A 226 -6.30 -1.47 32.70
CA LYS A 226 -6.26 -0.71 31.44
C LYS A 226 -7.49 -0.94 30.58
N ALA A 227 -7.94 -2.19 30.46
CA ALA A 227 -9.13 -2.57 29.71
C ALA A 227 -10.37 -1.88 30.28
N ARG A 228 -10.56 -1.83 31.61
CA ARG A 228 -11.67 -1.08 32.24
C ARG A 228 -11.71 0.39 31.84
N ILE A 229 -10.55 1.05 31.81
CA ILE A 229 -10.46 2.45 31.39
C ILE A 229 -10.89 2.60 29.93
N LEU A 230 -10.51 1.65 29.06
CA LEU A 230 -10.88 1.66 27.65
C LEU A 230 -12.38 1.38 27.47
N VAL A 231 -12.93 0.39 28.17
CA VAL A 231 -14.37 0.05 28.17
C VAL A 231 -15.22 1.23 28.61
N ASN A 232 -14.80 1.96 29.64
CA ASN A 232 -15.50 3.17 30.09
C ASN A 232 -15.51 4.30 29.03
N LYS A 233 -14.59 4.27 28.06
CA LYS A 233 -14.53 5.25 26.97
C LYS A 233 -15.33 4.82 25.74
N ILE A 234 -15.79 3.56 25.66
CA ILE A 234 -16.51 3.05 24.48
C ILE A 234 -17.75 3.90 24.15
N PRO A 235 -18.63 4.30 25.09
CA PRO A 235 -19.79 5.14 24.75
C PRO A 235 -19.41 6.42 24.04
N ALA A 236 -18.40 7.13 24.55
CA ALA A 236 -17.93 8.38 23.94
C ALA A 236 -17.28 8.15 22.55
N LEU A 237 -16.63 6.99 22.34
CA LEU A 237 -16.11 6.61 21.03
C LEU A 237 -17.24 6.35 20.04
N VAL A 238 -18.28 5.60 20.44
CA VAL A 238 -19.47 5.32 19.63
C VAL A 238 -20.20 6.61 19.28
N ASP A 239 -20.50 7.48 20.24
CA ASP A 239 -21.16 8.77 20.00
C ASP A 239 -20.36 9.63 19.00
N SER A 240 -19.03 9.68 19.18
CA SER A 240 -18.15 10.42 18.29
C SER A 240 -18.06 9.80 16.89
N LEU A 241 -18.18 8.48 16.77
CA LEU A 241 -18.20 7.77 15.50
C LEU A 241 -19.52 8.03 14.78
N VAL A 242 -20.67 7.85 15.45
CA VAL A 242 -22.01 8.17 14.94
C VAL A 242 -22.08 9.62 14.43
N ALA A 243 -21.59 10.59 15.22
CA ALA A 243 -21.61 11.99 14.83
C ALA A 243 -20.79 12.26 13.57
N LYS A 244 -19.61 11.64 13.42
CA LYS A 244 -18.78 11.81 12.22
C LYS A 244 -19.35 11.10 11.01
N THR A 245 -19.85 9.88 11.18
CA THR A 245 -20.50 9.14 10.10
C THR A 245 -21.71 9.90 9.57
N ARG A 246 -22.57 10.42 10.45
CA ARG A 246 -23.72 11.26 10.04
C ARG A 246 -23.30 12.52 9.30
N ALA A 247 -22.25 13.20 9.77
CA ALA A 247 -21.74 14.40 9.10
C ALA A 247 -21.22 14.07 7.69
N TRP A 248 -20.50 12.96 7.54
CA TRP A 248 -20.01 12.48 6.23
C TRP A 248 -21.16 12.08 5.31
N GLU A 249 -22.16 11.35 5.79
CA GLU A 249 -23.34 10.95 5.00
C GLU A 249 -24.17 12.16 4.57
N GLN A 250 -24.30 13.16 5.44
CA GLN A 250 -25.03 14.39 5.13
C GLN A 250 -24.33 15.24 4.07
N ASP A 251 -23.00 15.33 4.12
CA ASP A 251 -22.19 16.09 3.16
C ASP A 251 -22.23 15.45 1.77
N ARG A 252 -22.19 14.11 1.71
CA ARG A 252 -22.06 13.37 0.46
C ARG A 252 -23.38 12.85 -0.12
N GLY A 253 -24.43 12.78 0.70
CA GLY A 253 -25.75 12.27 0.30
C GLY A 253 -25.78 10.76 0.05
N ILE A 254 -24.80 10.01 0.55
CA ILE A 254 -24.71 8.55 0.42
C ILE A 254 -24.47 7.91 1.79
N THR A 255 -24.96 6.69 1.98
CA THR A 255 -24.77 5.91 3.22
C THR A 255 -23.32 5.45 3.33
N PHE A 256 -22.73 5.59 4.52
CA PHE A 256 -21.42 5.05 4.83
C PHE A 256 -21.55 3.55 5.13
N THR A 257 -21.09 2.72 4.21
CA THR A 257 -20.95 1.27 4.44
C THR A 257 -19.54 0.92 4.90
N TYR A 258 -19.40 -0.18 5.62
CA TYR A 258 -18.15 -0.83 5.99
C TYR A 258 -18.30 -2.29 5.58
N ASP A 259 -17.54 -2.74 4.58
CA ASP A 259 -17.64 -4.09 3.99
C ASP A 259 -19.09 -4.46 3.62
N GLY A 260 -19.78 -3.53 2.94
CA GLY A 260 -21.16 -3.71 2.47
C GLY A 260 -22.25 -3.40 3.51
N VAL A 261 -21.90 -3.28 4.80
CA VAL A 261 -22.88 -3.06 5.89
C VAL A 261 -22.94 -1.58 6.31
N PRO A 262 -24.12 -0.95 6.44
CA PRO A 262 -24.22 0.42 6.93
C PRO A 262 -23.61 0.58 8.33
N LEU A 263 -22.62 1.47 8.47
CA LEU A 263 -21.87 1.61 9.72
C LEU A 263 -22.75 2.05 10.90
N LEU A 264 -23.73 2.93 10.65
CA LEU A 264 -24.67 3.34 11.70
C LEU A 264 -25.51 2.16 12.21
N ALA A 265 -25.92 1.24 11.34
CA ALA A 265 -26.68 0.06 11.75
C ALA A 265 -25.83 -0.88 12.62
N MET A 266 -24.55 -1.07 12.29
CA MET A 266 -23.63 -1.85 13.12
C MET A 266 -23.45 -1.24 14.53
N LEU A 267 -23.41 0.09 14.62
CA LEU A 267 -23.27 0.79 15.90
C LEU A 267 -24.56 0.72 16.73
N ASP A 268 -25.72 0.81 16.09
CA ASP A 268 -27.01 0.63 16.75
C ASP A 268 -27.17 -0.80 17.28
N GLU A 269 -26.81 -1.81 16.50
CA GLU A 269 -26.81 -3.22 16.94
C GLU A 269 -25.86 -3.44 18.12
N TYR A 270 -24.65 -2.87 18.08
CA TYR A 270 -23.72 -2.91 19.20
C TYR A 270 -24.30 -2.25 20.46
N ALA A 271 -24.93 -1.08 20.33
CA ALA A 271 -25.52 -0.37 21.46
C ALA A 271 -26.63 -1.20 22.13
N MET A 272 -27.50 -1.84 21.33
CA MET A 272 -28.54 -2.76 21.81
C MET A 272 -27.93 -3.96 22.54
N LEU A 273 -26.97 -4.65 21.92
CA LEU A 273 -26.30 -5.82 22.51
C LEU A 273 -25.62 -5.49 23.84
N ARG A 274 -25.04 -4.30 23.94
CA ARG A 274 -24.36 -3.82 25.14
C ARG A 274 -25.36 -3.49 26.26
N GLN A 275 -26.51 -2.92 25.92
CA GLN A 275 -27.62 -2.72 26.87
C GLN A 275 -28.16 -4.06 27.39
N ASP A 276 -28.40 -5.04 26.51
CA ASP A 276 -28.88 -6.37 26.89
C ASP A 276 -27.93 -7.07 27.88
N ARG A 277 -26.61 -6.95 27.66
CA ARG A 277 -25.58 -7.45 28.59
C ARG A 277 -25.66 -6.77 29.96
N GLU A 278 -25.85 -5.45 30.00
CA GLU A 278 -25.98 -4.70 31.26
C GLU A 278 -27.27 -5.09 32.02
N GLU A 279 -28.38 -5.28 31.30
CA GLU A 279 -29.66 -5.73 31.85
C GLU A 279 -29.59 -7.17 32.37
N GLU A 280 -28.95 -8.08 31.65
CA GLU A 280 -28.73 -9.45 32.11
C GLU A 280 -27.87 -9.49 33.39
N LYS A 281 -26.78 -8.71 33.43
CA LYS A 281 -25.96 -8.53 34.65
C LYS A 281 -26.76 -7.94 35.80
N LYS A 282 -27.75 -7.10 35.54
CA LYS A 282 -28.67 -6.57 36.56
C LYS A 282 -29.64 -7.65 37.04
N ARG A 283 -30.27 -8.41 36.13
CA ARG A 283 -31.17 -9.53 36.45
C ARG A 283 -30.48 -10.61 37.30
N MET A 284 -29.25 -10.98 36.97
CA MET A 284 -28.48 -11.95 37.74
C MET A 284 -28.15 -11.45 39.16
N ARG A 285 -27.84 -10.16 39.32
CA ARG A 285 -27.64 -9.55 40.65
C ARG A 285 -28.92 -9.54 41.47
N ASP A 286 -30.05 -9.27 40.85
CA ASP A 286 -31.35 -9.24 41.54
C ASP A 286 -31.85 -10.65 41.89
N GLN A 287 -31.61 -11.66 41.03
CA GLN A 287 -31.83 -13.07 41.39
C GLN A 287 -30.97 -13.52 42.57
N LYS A 288 -29.68 -13.14 42.59
CA LYS A 288 -28.78 -13.46 43.71
C LYS A 288 -29.28 -12.83 45.02
N LYS A 289 -29.72 -11.57 45.00
CA LYS A 289 -30.31 -10.91 46.17
C LYS A 289 -31.59 -11.61 46.65
N SER A 290 -32.47 -12.00 45.73
CA SER A 290 -33.69 -12.73 46.08
C SER A 290 -33.40 -14.11 46.69
N HIS A 291 -32.45 -14.86 46.12
CA HIS A 291 -32.01 -16.15 46.68
C HIS A 291 -31.40 -15.99 48.08
N GLU A 292 -30.59 -14.93 48.29
CA GLU A 292 -29.98 -14.60 49.58
C GLU A 292 -31.01 -14.13 50.63
N GLN A 293 -32.14 -13.57 50.19
CA GLN A 293 -33.27 -13.20 51.05
C GLN A 293 -34.14 -14.41 51.45
N PHE A 294 -34.28 -15.41 50.58
CA PHE A 294 -34.98 -16.68 50.91
C PHE A 294 -34.13 -17.64 51.76
N THR A 295 -32.81 -17.46 51.84
CA THR A 295 -31.92 -18.26 52.71
C THR A 295 -31.75 -17.68 54.12
N LYS A 296 -32.28 -16.47 54.39
CA LYS A 296 -32.38 -15.90 55.74
C LYS A 296 -33.86 -15.90 56.18
N ASP A 297 -34.20 -16.89 57.01
CA ASP A 297 -35.48 -17.19 57.67
C ASP A 297 -36.55 -17.95 56.87
N PRO A 298 -37.05 -19.09 57.40
CA PRO A 298 -37.54 -19.18 58.79
C PRO A 298 -36.97 -20.33 59.62
N GLU A 299 -36.31 -20.01 60.74
CA GLU A 299 -36.35 -20.85 61.95
C GLU A 299 -36.95 -20.05 63.10
N ALA A 300 -38.29 -20.05 63.15
CA ALA A 300 -39.00 -19.88 64.41
C ALA A 300 -38.85 -21.17 65.24
N PHE A 301 -38.75 -21.00 66.56
CA PHE A 301 -38.67 -22.00 67.64
C PHE A 301 -37.28 -22.48 68.06
N SER A 302 -36.59 -21.67 68.89
CA SER A 302 -36.34 -22.06 70.29
C SER A 302 -35.76 -20.91 71.09
N SER A 303 -36.22 -20.81 72.33
CA SER A 303 -35.96 -19.73 73.27
C SER A 303 -34.71 -19.98 74.12
N THR A 304 -34.09 -18.88 74.58
CA THR A 304 -33.25 -18.68 75.80
C THR A 304 -31.72 -18.85 75.69
N PRO A 305 -30.92 -18.20 76.59
CA PRO A 305 -30.77 -16.74 76.73
C PRO A 305 -29.30 -16.26 76.80
N SER A 306 -29.11 -14.93 76.68
CA SER A 306 -27.83 -14.20 76.75
C SER A 306 -27.10 -14.25 78.11
N PRO A 307 -25.76 -14.16 78.16
CA PRO A 307 -25.02 -13.95 79.40
C PRO A 307 -24.97 -12.46 79.79
N ALA A 308 -25.33 -12.18 81.03
CA ALA A 308 -25.50 -10.87 81.63
C ALA A 308 -24.21 -10.06 81.81
N ARG A 309 -24.35 -8.74 81.63
CA ARG A 309 -23.47 -7.67 82.14
C ARG A 309 -23.46 -7.65 83.67
N GLN A 310 -22.29 -7.53 84.29
CA GLN A 310 -22.17 -7.10 85.69
C GLN A 310 -21.88 -5.58 85.78
N PRO A 311 -22.47 -4.86 86.74
CA PRO A 311 -22.14 -3.47 87.03
C PRO A 311 -21.17 -3.37 88.22
N SER A 312 -20.18 -2.48 88.15
CA SER A 312 -19.49 -2.01 89.35
C SER A 312 -19.31 -0.50 89.33
N THR A 313 -19.77 0.09 90.42
CA THR A 313 -19.81 1.51 90.74
C THR A 313 -18.53 1.95 91.47
N LYS A 314 -18.02 3.16 91.16
CA LYS A 314 -17.82 4.29 92.10
C LYS A 314 -16.70 5.23 91.64
N LYS A 315 -17.05 6.51 91.48
CA LYS A 315 -16.14 7.67 91.45
C LYS A 315 -15.73 8.06 92.86
N ALA A 316 -14.52 8.61 93.02
CA ALA A 316 -14.22 9.69 93.97
C ALA A 316 -13.05 10.54 93.41
N VAL A 317 -13.27 11.79 93.01
CA VAL A 317 -13.01 13.08 93.72
C VAL A 317 -11.68 13.73 93.25
N GLY A 318 -11.78 14.95 92.69
CA GLY A 318 -10.68 15.78 92.13
C GLY A 318 -9.89 16.58 93.19
N PRO A 319 -9.44 17.86 92.98
CA PRO A 319 -9.51 18.74 91.78
C PRO A 319 -8.28 19.69 91.53
N ARG A 320 -8.36 20.53 90.46
CA ARG A 320 -7.73 21.87 90.22
C ARG A 320 -6.22 21.95 89.90
N ALA A 321 -5.67 22.94 89.17
CA ALA A 321 -6.15 24.12 88.42
C ALA A 321 -4.99 24.73 87.60
N ASN A 322 -5.33 25.51 86.56
CA ASN A 322 -4.58 26.62 85.91
C ASN A 322 -3.15 26.34 85.39
N GLY A 323 -2.76 26.72 84.17
CA GLY A 323 -3.19 27.80 83.29
C GLY A 323 -1.90 28.42 82.69
N GLY A 324 -2.00 29.06 81.52
CA GLY A 324 -0.95 29.97 81.04
C GLY A 324 -0.42 29.68 79.64
N ALA A 325 -0.58 30.69 78.78
CA ALA A 325 -0.29 30.72 77.37
C ALA A 325 1.14 31.15 77.01
N ASN A 326 1.39 31.15 75.70
CA ASN A 326 2.38 31.91 74.91
C ASN A 326 3.80 31.34 74.70
N GLY A 327 4.22 31.35 73.43
CA GLY A 327 5.63 31.40 73.06
C GLY A 327 5.92 30.91 71.64
N SER A 328 6.17 31.84 70.73
CA SER A 328 6.37 31.67 69.28
C SER A 328 7.80 31.24 68.88
N SER A 329 7.88 30.66 67.68
CA SER A 329 8.89 30.89 66.63
C SER A 329 10.16 30.01 66.52
N THR A 330 10.38 29.63 65.25
CA THR A 330 11.67 29.47 64.51
C THR A 330 12.38 28.12 64.54
N ARG A 331 12.33 27.37 63.43
CA ARG A 331 13.42 27.35 62.43
C ARG A 331 13.09 26.51 61.18
N ARG A 332 13.08 27.21 60.04
CA ARG A 332 13.26 26.73 58.66
C ARG A 332 14.75 26.48 58.42
N HIS A 333 15.12 25.49 57.61
CA HIS A 333 16.24 25.61 56.67
C HIS A 333 16.01 24.74 55.42
N SER A 334 15.84 25.43 54.30
CA SER A 334 16.24 25.04 52.94
C SER A 334 17.37 25.99 52.56
N LEU A 335 18.30 25.57 51.69
CA LEU A 335 18.93 26.40 50.65
C LEU A 335 19.79 25.57 49.68
N ASN A 336 19.59 25.83 48.39
CA ASN A 336 20.47 25.51 47.24
C ASN A 336 21.71 26.44 47.21
N SER A 337 22.80 26.08 46.51
CA SER A 337 23.08 26.52 45.11
C SER A 337 24.57 26.63 44.70
N HIS A 338 24.86 26.20 43.46
CA HIS A 338 25.94 26.60 42.50
C HIS A 338 27.41 26.20 42.82
N GLN A 339 28.33 25.87 41.89
CA GLN A 339 28.55 26.31 40.50
C GLN A 339 29.63 25.43 39.77
N ASN A 340 29.47 25.23 38.44
CA ASN A 340 30.45 25.05 37.31
C ASN A 340 31.61 24.00 37.26
N GLY A 341 31.71 23.29 36.10
CA GLY A 341 32.96 23.25 35.30
C GLY A 341 33.59 21.91 34.81
N SER A 342 33.16 21.42 33.62
CA SER A 342 33.96 20.92 32.46
C SER A 342 34.86 19.63 32.45
N ARG A 343 34.70 18.87 31.33
CA ARG A 343 35.55 17.81 30.66
C ARG A 343 35.49 16.38 31.28
N SER A 344 35.42 15.23 30.58
CA SER A 344 35.62 14.82 29.17
C SER A 344 35.05 13.40 28.88
N ILE A 345 34.44 13.21 27.69
CA ILE A 345 34.65 12.14 26.67
C ILE A 345 34.90 10.66 27.13
N ASN A 346 33.98 9.72 26.85
CA ASN A 346 34.03 8.73 25.73
C ASN A 346 33.01 7.56 25.86
N ARG A 347 32.34 7.26 24.72
CA ARG A 347 31.83 5.96 24.20
C ARG A 347 30.87 5.11 25.07
N ASP A 348 29.85 4.41 24.57
CA ASP A 348 29.51 3.88 23.25
C ASP A 348 28.02 3.44 23.28
N GLY A 349 27.41 3.18 22.12
CA GLY A 349 26.29 2.22 22.05
C GLY A 349 24.97 2.70 21.44
N LYS A 350 25.01 3.02 20.14
CA LYS A 350 23.85 3.00 19.24
C LYS A 350 23.31 1.56 19.16
N ARG A 351 22.02 1.33 19.39
CA ARG A 351 21.37 0.07 19.00
C ARG A 351 19.99 0.36 18.40
N ASP A 352 19.97 0.16 17.09
CA ASP A 352 18.79 0.07 16.24
C ASP A 352 17.86 -1.07 16.68
N THR A 353 16.56 -0.79 16.66
CA THR A 353 15.49 -1.74 16.93
C THR A 353 15.20 -2.56 15.67
N ARG A 354 15.84 -3.72 15.53
CA ARG A 354 15.41 -4.77 14.58
C ARG A 354 14.46 -5.73 15.29
N GLN A 355 13.25 -5.85 14.74
CA GLN A 355 12.24 -6.85 15.11
C GLN A 355 12.72 -8.25 14.68
N VAL A 356 12.45 -9.23 15.54
CA VAL A 356 12.84 -10.64 15.42
C VAL A 356 11.60 -11.45 15.04
N THR A 357 11.66 -12.13 13.90
CA THR A 357 10.78 -13.23 13.47
C THR A 357 11.41 -14.55 13.92
N PRO A 358 10.67 -15.56 14.43
CA PRO A 358 11.25 -16.86 14.72
C PRO A 358 11.23 -17.77 13.48
N VAL A 359 12.39 -18.32 13.15
CA VAL A 359 12.61 -19.35 12.11
C VAL A 359 12.51 -20.73 12.76
N ASN A 360 11.67 -21.60 12.21
CA ASN A 360 11.72 -23.05 12.41
C ASN A 360 12.51 -23.67 11.25
N TYR A 361 13.53 -24.48 11.54
CA TYR A 361 14.36 -25.18 10.56
C TYR A 361 14.50 -26.65 10.96
N VAL A 362 14.13 -27.55 10.05
CA VAL A 362 14.53 -28.97 9.91
C VAL A 362 14.26 -29.29 8.43
N ALA A 363 15.06 -29.98 7.61
CA ALA A 363 16.47 -30.35 7.53
C ALA A 363 16.62 -30.97 6.12
N MET A 364 17.46 -30.41 5.24
CA MET A 364 17.79 -31.03 3.94
C MET A 364 19.23 -31.54 4.00
N SER A 365 19.41 -32.85 3.85
CA SER A 365 20.71 -33.51 3.77
C SER A 365 21.35 -33.30 2.40
N LYS A 366 22.65 -33.06 2.41
CA LYS A 366 23.52 -32.71 1.29
C LYS A 366 24.27 -33.94 0.78
N GLU A 367 24.24 -34.10 -0.56
CA GLU A 367 25.23 -34.63 -1.53
C GLU A 367 26.14 -35.82 -1.16
N ASP A 368 26.32 -36.75 -2.10
CA ASP A 368 27.64 -36.85 -2.75
C ASP A 368 27.63 -37.55 -4.13
N ALA A 369 28.65 -37.18 -4.91
CA ALA A 369 28.84 -37.41 -6.34
C ALA A 369 29.42 -38.78 -6.72
N ALA A 370 29.23 -39.19 -7.99
CA ALA A 370 30.26 -39.84 -8.82
C ALA A 370 29.84 -40.01 -10.30
N SER A 371 30.64 -39.40 -11.17
CA SER A 371 30.99 -39.70 -12.57
C SER A 371 30.62 -41.05 -13.21
N HIS A 372 30.26 -41.03 -14.51
CA HIS A 372 31.05 -41.70 -15.56
C HIS A 372 30.68 -41.24 -16.99
N ILE A 373 31.70 -41.30 -17.85
CA ILE A 373 31.86 -40.77 -19.21
C ILE A 373 31.53 -41.86 -20.26
N SER A 374 31.31 -41.42 -21.51
CA SER A 374 31.35 -42.14 -22.80
C SER A 374 29.94 -42.45 -23.35
N GLY A 375 29.49 -41.99 -24.52
CA GLY A 375 30.19 -41.58 -25.75
C GLY A 375 29.94 -42.66 -26.81
N THR A 376 29.13 -42.36 -27.84
CA THR A 376 29.30 -42.65 -29.28
C THR A 376 28.00 -42.52 -30.07
N ASP A 377 28.12 -41.89 -31.24
CA ASP A 377 27.19 -41.75 -32.36
C ASP A 377 26.40 -43.02 -32.75
N THR A 378 25.19 -42.82 -33.29
CA THR A 378 24.84 -43.19 -34.69
C THR A 378 23.37 -42.84 -35.02
N LEU A 379 23.19 -41.98 -36.03
CA LEU A 379 22.05 -41.99 -36.98
C LEU A 379 22.11 -43.31 -37.81
N PRO A 380 21.10 -43.74 -38.63
CA PRO A 380 20.06 -42.92 -39.27
C PRO A 380 18.67 -43.60 -39.48
N ALA A 381 17.83 -42.84 -40.21
CA ALA A 381 16.87 -43.27 -41.24
C ALA A 381 15.37 -43.38 -40.85
N THR A 382 14.64 -42.38 -41.36
CA THR A 382 13.25 -42.38 -41.83
C THR A 382 12.97 -43.54 -42.81
N PRO A 383 11.70 -43.88 -43.05
CA PRO A 383 10.84 -43.12 -43.96
C PRO A 383 9.79 -42.23 -43.28
#